data_AF-A0A5Q0M7U0-F1
#
_entry.id   AF-A0A5Q0M7U0-F1
#
_cell.length_a   1.000
_cell.length_b   1.000
_cell.length_c   1.000
_cell.angle_alpha   90.00
_cell.angle_beta   90.00
_cell.angle_gamma   90.00
#
_symmetry.space_group_name_H-M   'P 1'
#
loop_
_entity.id
_entity.type
_entity.pdbx_description
1 polymer ?
#
loop_
_entity_poly.entity_id
_entity_poly.type
_entity_poly.pdbx_seq_one_letter_code
_entity_poly.pdbx_strand_id
1 'polypeptide(L)'
;MTKLITDEQRALLLANGRESIENSHFDPLPVVKLFTPNAGATWLLTELDAEDVAFGLCDLGQGFPELGYVSLTELESLRGRWGLPIERDLHFVADKRLSGYAREARLAGRIVA
;
A
#
# COMPACT_ATOMS: atom_id res chain seq x y z
N MET A 1 17.16 -2.53 11.71
CA MET A 1 15.80 -2.87 11.27
C MET A 1 15.82 -2.98 9.76
N THR A 2 15.21 -4.02 9.19
CA THR A 2 15.05 -4.14 7.74
C THR A 2 13.96 -3.18 7.30
N LYS A 3 14.24 -2.32 6.30
CA LYS A 3 13.24 -1.38 5.76
C LYS A 3 12.07 -2.16 5.13
N LEU A 4 10.86 -1.65 5.28
CA LEU A 4 9.64 -2.30 4.77
C LEU A 4 9.59 -2.35 3.24
N ILE A 5 10.20 -1.36 2.59
CA ILE A 5 10.32 -1.23 1.14
C ILE A 5 11.80 -1.14 0.73
N THR A 6 12.10 -1.58 -0.49
CA THR A 6 13.43 -1.42 -1.11
C THR A 6 13.70 0.03 -1.51
N ASP A 7 14.95 0.39 -1.73
CA ASP A 7 15.31 1.73 -2.18
C ASP A 7 14.79 2.00 -3.61
N GLU A 8 14.71 0.96 -4.45
CA GLU A 8 14.11 1.03 -5.79
C GLU A 8 12.60 1.29 -5.73
N GLN A 9 11.88 0.56 -4.86
CA GLN A 9 10.45 0.79 -4.64
C GLN A 9 10.19 2.19 -4.09
N ARG A 10 11.00 2.64 -3.14
CA ARG A 10 10.93 4.00 -2.58
C ARG A 10 11.13 5.06 -3.66
N ALA A 11 12.13 4.91 -4.52
CA ALA A 11 12.38 5.85 -5.61
C ALA A 11 11.19 5.95 -6.57
N LEU A 12 10.57 4.81 -6.90
CA LEU A 12 9.38 4.76 -7.76
C LEU A 12 8.15 5.38 -7.09
N LEU A 13 7.87 5.06 -5.82
CA LEU A 13 6.79 5.65 -5.05
C LEU A 13 6.92 7.19 -4.95
N LEU A 14 8.14 7.69 -4.72
CA LEU A 14 8.42 9.14 -4.69
C LEU A 14 8.24 9.80 -6.07
N ALA A 15 8.58 9.10 -7.16
CA ALA A 15 8.33 9.59 -8.51
C ALA A 15 6.83 9.68 -8.79
N ASN A 16 6.08 8.64 -8.41
CA ASN A 16 4.63 8.61 -8.50
C ASN A 16 3.97 9.72 -7.66
N GLY A 17 4.46 9.98 -6.44
CA GLY A 17 3.98 11.07 -5.59
C GLY A 17 4.20 12.47 -6.18
N ARG A 18 5.27 12.67 -6.95
CA ARG A 18 5.47 13.93 -7.70
C ARG A 18 4.51 14.05 -8.88
N GLU A 19 4.31 12.96 -9.62
CA GLU A 19 3.42 12.93 -10.79
C GLU A 19 1.96 13.16 -10.39
N SER A 20 1.51 12.62 -9.25
CA SER A 20 0.13 12.77 -8.77
C SER A 20 -0.26 14.21 -8.41
N ILE A 21 0.72 15.07 -8.09
CA ILE A 21 0.51 16.50 -7.85
C ILE A 21 0.16 17.23 -9.14
N GLU A 22 0.83 16.90 -10.23
CA GLU A 22 0.66 17.55 -11.54
C GLU A 22 -0.51 16.94 -12.34
N ASN A 23 -0.89 15.70 -12.03
CA ASN A 23 -1.89 14.95 -12.77
C ASN A 23 -3.00 14.40 -11.86
N SER A 24 -4.14 15.09 -11.82
CA SER A 24 -5.32 14.70 -11.04
C SER A 24 -5.98 13.38 -11.45
N HIS A 25 -5.62 12.82 -12.61
CA HIS A 25 -6.09 11.53 -13.11
C HIS A 25 -5.01 10.44 -13.06
N PHE A 26 -3.93 10.68 -12.31
CA PHE A 26 -2.87 9.69 -12.13
C PHE A 26 -3.41 8.42 -11.47
N ASP A 27 -3.21 7.28 -12.14
CA ASP A 27 -3.70 5.97 -11.74
C ASP A 27 -2.62 4.91 -12.04
N PRO A 28 -1.55 4.87 -11.22
CA PRO A 28 -0.43 3.98 -11.46
C PRO A 28 -0.74 2.53 -11.05
N LEU A 29 0.15 1.62 -11.43
CA LEU A 29 0.19 0.28 -10.86
C LEU A 29 0.72 0.35 -9.41
N PRO A 30 0.14 -0.37 -8.45
CA PRO A 30 0.74 -0.52 -7.13
C PRO A 30 2.18 -1.02 -7.19
N VAL A 31 3.06 -0.35 -6.46
CA VAL A 31 4.51 -0.63 -6.43
C VAL A 31 4.84 -1.70 -5.39
N VAL A 32 4.07 -1.74 -4.31
CA VAL A 32 4.28 -2.66 -3.20
C VAL A 32 2.97 -3.10 -2.58
N LYS A 33 2.94 -4.38 -2.19
CA LYS A 33 1.90 -4.94 -1.33
C LYS A 33 2.50 -5.24 0.05
N LEU A 34 1.85 -4.70 1.07
CA LEU A 34 2.19 -4.90 2.47
C LEU A 34 1.05 -5.63 3.17
N PHE A 35 1.36 -6.41 4.20
CA PHE A 35 0.33 -7.12 4.95
C PHE A 35 0.73 -7.37 6.40
N THR A 36 -0.28 -7.54 7.25
CA THR A 36 -0.09 -7.99 8.64
C THR A 36 -0.14 -9.52 8.69
N PRO A 37 0.92 -10.20 9.18
CA PRO A 37 0.86 -11.63 9.44
C PRO A 37 -0.23 -11.92 10.47
N ASN A 38 -1.23 -12.71 10.07
CA ASN A 38 -2.33 -13.17 10.93
C ASN A 38 -3.29 -12.09 11.47
N ALA A 39 -3.35 -10.89 10.89
CA ALA A 39 -4.33 -9.85 11.29
C ALA A 39 -5.18 -9.29 10.13
N GLY A 40 -5.00 -9.80 8.90
CA GLY A 40 -5.89 -9.57 7.78
C GLY A 40 -5.78 -8.19 7.11
N ALA A 41 -5.01 -7.27 7.68
CA ALA A 41 -4.78 -5.97 7.06
C ALA A 41 -3.79 -6.07 5.89
N THR A 42 -4.10 -5.38 4.79
CA THR A 42 -3.35 -5.36 3.53
C THR A 42 -3.32 -3.95 2.97
N TRP A 43 -2.19 -3.55 2.37
CA TRP A 43 -2.03 -2.27 1.69
C TRP A 43 -1.43 -2.48 0.31
N LEU A 44 -1.94 -1.78 -0.70
CA LEU A 44 -1.34 -1.63 -2.02
C LEU A 44 -0.92 -0.17 -2.20
N LEU A 45 0.37 0.12 -2.15
CA LEU A 45 0.87 1.51 -2.17
C LEU A 45 1.34 1.92 -3.57
N THR A 46 1.05 3.16 -3.93
CA THR A 46 1.27 3.72 -5.26
C THR A 46 2.11 4.99 -5.24
N GLU A 47 1.99 5.82 -4.21
CA GLU A 47 2.71 7.09 -4.07
C GLU A 47 3.35 7.18 -2.67
N LEU A 48 4.38 8.03 -2.57
CA LEU A 48 5.00 8.42 -1.31
C LEU A 48 5.41 9.89 -1.40
N ASP A 49 5.22 10.66 -0.33
CA ASP A 49 5.72 12.02 -0.21
C ASP A 49 7.10 12.08 0.49
N ALA A 50 7.60 13.31 0.74
CA ALA A 50 8.91 13.50 1.37
C ALA A 50 8.91 13.17 2.87
N GLU A 51 7.74 13.14 3.50
CA GLU A 51 7.48 12.91 4.91
C GLU A 51 7.13 11.45 5.24
N ASP A 52 7.35 10.53 4.29
CA ASP A 52 7.03 9.11 4.42
C ASP A 52 5.53 8.78 4.58
N VAL A 53 4.65 9.66 4.09
CA VAL A 53 3.22 9.41 3.97
C VAL A 53 2.94 8.85 2.57
N ALA A 54 2.48 7.60 2.55
CA ALA A 54 2.11 6.90 1.33
C ALA A 54 0.63 7.10 1.01
N PHE A 55 0.29 7.03 -0.28
CA PHE A 55 -1.09 6.87 -0.74
C PHE A 55 -1.27 5.49 -1.37
N GLY A 56 -2.46 4.94 -1.24
CA GLY A 56 -2.80 3.65 -1.83
C GLY A 56 -4.16 3.12 -1.39
N LEU A 57 -4.38 1.84 -1.67
CA LEU A 57 -5.56 1.09 -1.25
C LEU A 57 -5.27 0.36 0.07
N CYS A 58 -6.06 0.66 1.08
CA CYS A 58 -5.93 0.18 2.45
C CYS A 58 -7.11 -0.73 2.80
N ASP A 59 -6.82 -1.92 3.30
CA ASP A 59 -7.82 -2.84 3.85
C ASP A 59 -7.38 -3.23 5.25
N LEU A 60 -8.15 -2.84 6.27
CA LEU A 60 -7.85 -3.14 7.67
C LEU A 60 -8.54 -4.43 8.15
N GLY A 61 -9.07 -5.24 7.23
CA GLY A 61 -9.77 -6.49 7.55
C GLY A 61 -11.19 -6.28 8.10
N GLN A 62 -11.80 -5.12 7.85
CA GLN A 62 -13.09 -4.71 8.42
C GLN A 62 -14.26 -4.81 7.43
N GLY A 63 -14.03 -5.25 6.19
CA GLY A 63 -15.07 -5.35 5.16
C GLY A 63 -15.18 -4.11 4.26
N PHE A 64 -14.39 -3.06 4.52
CA PHE A 64 -14.46 -1.77 3.83
C PHE A 64 -13.06 -1.30 3.40
N PRO A 65 -12.50 -1.83 2.30
CA PRO A 65 -11.25 -1.32 1.74
C PRO A 65 -11.43 0.08 1.18
N GLU A 66 -10.47 0.96 1.42
CA GLU A 66 -10.56 2.39 1.07
C GLU A 66 -9.25 2.91 0.48
N LEU A 67 -9.36 3.88 -0.44
CA LEU A 67 -8.21 4.66 -0.86
C LEU A 67 -7.90 5.71 0.19
N GLY A 68 -6.63 5.83 0.56
CA GLY A 68 -6.24 6.78 1.59
C GLY A 68 -4.74 6.88 1.81
N TYR A 69 -4.40 7.76 2.74
CA TYR A 69 -3.02 8.02 3.15
C TYR A 69 -2.65 7.18 4.36
N VAL A 70 -1.38 6.77 4.44
CA VAL A 70 -0.84 5.99 5.55
C VAL A 70 0.63 6.31 5.76
N SER A 71 1.07 6.47 7.00
CA SER A 71 2.49 6.70 7.31
C SER A 71 3.28 5.40 7.24
N LEU A 72 4.34 5.34 6.43
CA LEU A 72 5.27 4.20 6.44
C LEU A 72 5.94 4.03 7.80
N THR A 73 6.26 5.14 8.47
CA THR A 73 6.83 5.11 9.83
C THR A 73 5.88 4.45 10.81
N GLU A 74 4.58 4.77 10.75
CA GLU A 74 3.57 4.10 11.57
C GLU A 74 3.49 2.61 11.21
N LEU A 75 3.43 2.25 9.93
CA LEU A 75 3.40 0.85 9.48
C LEU A 75 4.62 0.05 9.98
N GLU A 76 5.82 0.63 9.95
CA GLU A 76 7.05 -0.01 10.44
C GLU A 76 7.04 -0.20 11.97
N SER A 77 6.31 0.65 12.69
CA SER A 77 6.13 0.57 14.15
C SER A 77 5.03 -0.43 14.56
N LEU A 78 4.06 -0.71 13.67
CA LEU A 78 2.93 -1.57 13.97
C LEU A 78 3.36 -3.00 14.28
N ARG A 79 2.69 -3.59 15.28
CA ARG A 79 2.89 -4.98 15.69
C ARG A 79 1.54 -5.67 15.79
N GLY A 80 1.41 -6.80 15.10
CA GLY A 80 0.21 -7.64 15.15
C GLY A 80 0.07 -8.38 16.47
N ARG A 81 -0.97 -9.22 16.56
CA ARG A 81 -1.39 -9.97 17.77
C ARG A 81 -0.28 -10.79 18.46
N TRP A 82 0.78 -11.14 17.73
CA TRP A 82 1.91 -11.94 18.22
C TRP A 82 3.23 -11.16 18.24
N GLY A 83 3.19 -9.83 18.18
CA GLY A 83 4.39 -9.01 18.05
C GLY A 83 5.03 -9.07 16.65
N LEU A 84 4.35 -9.67 15.67
CA LEU A 84 4.86 -9.77 14.30
C LEU A 84 4.78 -8.39 13.61
N PRO A 85 5.84 -7.95 12.92
CA PRO A 85 5.82 -6.73 12.14
C PRO A 85 4.94 -6.90 10.90
N ILE A 86 4.65 -5.79 10.22
CA ILE A 86 4.15 -5.84 8.85
C ILE A 86 5.21 -6.43 7.93
N GLU A 87 4.78 -7.20 6.96
CA GLU A 87 5.63 -7.82 5.95
C GLU A 87 5.32 -7.27 4.56
N ARG A 88 6.32 -7.35 3.68
CA ARG A 88 6.20 -7.05 2.25
C ARG A 88 6.04 -8.34 1.47
N ASP A 89 5.07 -8.39 0.58
CA ASP A 89 4.91 -9.51 -0.35
C ASP A 89 6.03 -9.46 -1.41
N LEU A 90 6.92 -10.46 -1.38
CA LEU A 90 8.08 -10.54 -2.29
C LEU A 90 7.71 -11.01 -3.70
N HIS A 91 6.52 -11.58 -3.87
CA HIS A 91 6.06 -12.15 -5.13
C HIS A 91 4.94 -11.34 -5.77
N PHE A 92 4.53 -10.25 -5.12
CA PHE A 92 3.53 -9.35 -5.65
C PHE A 92 3.98 -8.70 -6.96
N VAL A 93 3.15 -8.86 -8.00
CA VAL A 93 3.29 -8.19 -9.29
C VAL A 93 1.93 -7.62 -9.63
N ALA A 94 1.83 -6.29 -9.71
CA ALA A 94 0.59 -5.63 -10.05
C ALA A 94 0.18 -5.94 -11.50
N ASP A 95 -1.05 -6.43 -11.67
CA ASP A 95 -1.66 -6.70 -12.98
C ASP A 95 -2.77 -5.68 -13.34
N LYS A 96 -3.12 -4.81 -12.40
CA LYS A 96 -4.16 -3.77 -12.54
C LYS A 96 -3.67 -2.45 -11.98
N ARG A 97 -4.22 -1.35 -12.51
CA ARG A 97 -4.06 -0.02 -11.91
C ARG A 97 -4.78 0.06 -10.57
N LEU A 98 -4.41 1.04 -9.75
CA LEU A 98 -4.99 1.25 -8.42
C LEU A 98 -6.51 1.28 -8.45
N SER A 99 -7.10 2.00 -9.40
CA SER A 99 -8.55 2.09 -9.58
C SER A 99 -9.21 0.73 -9.84
N GLY A 100 -8.52 -0.17 -10.55
CA GLY A 100 -8.96 -1.53 -10.82
C GLY A 100 -9.03 -2.37 -9.55
N TYR A 101 -7.95 -2.36 -8.76
CA TYR A 101 -7.92 -3.03 -7.45
C TYR A 101 -8.96 -2.45 -6.49
N ALA A 102 -9.11 -1.13 -6.43
CA ALA A 102 -10.08 -0.48 -5.55
C ALA A 102 -11.52 -0.88 -5.86
N ARG A 103 -11.87 -0.96 -7.15
CA ARG A 103 -13.19 -1.44 -7.60
C ARG A 103 -13.45 -2.88 -7.19
N GLU A 104 -12.49 -3.78 -7.44
CA GLU A 104 -12.62 -5.19 -7.07
C GLU A 104 -12.71 -5.36 -5.55
N ALA A 105 -11.89 -4.61 -4.81
CA ALA A 105 -11.87 -4.66 -3.36
C ALA A 105 -13.18 -4.18 -2.74
N ARG A 106 -13.77 -3.10 -3.29
CA ARG A 106 -15.09 -2.62 -2.88
C ARG A 106 -16.19 -3.67 -3.08
N LEU A 107 -16.14 -4.41 -4.19
CA LEU A 107 -17.13 -5.45 -4.47
C LEU A 107 -16.94 -6.69 -3.58
N ALA A 108 -15.70 -7.05 -3.28
CA ALA A 108 -15.35 -8.20 -2.45
C ALA A 108 -15.38 -7.91 -0.94
N GLY A 109 -15.39 -6.64 -0.54
CA GLY A 109 -15.20 -6.20 0.86
C GLY A 109 -13.77 -6.43 1.37
N ARG A 110 -12.80 -6.74 0.50
CA ARG A 110 -11.39 -6.97 0.84
C ARG A 110 -10.48 -6.83 -0.37
N ILE A 111 -9.19 -6.56 -0.17
CA ILE A 111 -8.22 -6.58 -1.28
C ILE A 111 -8.06 -8.00 -1.84
N VAL A 112 -8.10 -8.11 -3.17
CA VAL A 112 -7.83 -9.34 -3.94
C VAL A 112 -6.68 -9.06 -4.88
N ALA A 113 -5.45 -9.36 -4.43
CA ALA A 113 -4.20 -9.01 -5.10
C ALA A 113 -3.08 -9.98 -4.74
#